data_AF-A0A5C7ZVI5-F1
#
_entry.id   AF-A0A5C7ZVI5-F1
#
_cell.length_a   1.000
_cell.length_b   1.000
_cell.length_c   1.000
_cell.angle_alpha   90.00
_cell.angle_beta   90.00
_cell.angle_gamma   90.00
#
_symmetry.space_group_name_H-M   'P 1'
#
loop_
_entity.id
_entity.type
_entity.pdbx_description
1 polymer ?
#
loop_
_entity_poly.entity_id
_entity_poly.type
_entity_poly.pdbx_seq_one_letter_code
_entity_poly.pdbx_strand_id
1 'polypeptide(L)'
;MRKVWALIPVCVLMACKKEQVELMPKEPTIELISVGPGQVVEFQTAVVLRFSYKDGDGDLGRTDPDDHSLWVKDSRLNAPDGYHIIPLAPPDAEVAIQGELEVQLRPLFLLGNSTQEVMTYSFHVVDRAGNRSNTITTPAITIIAAPDNE
;
A
#
# COMPACT_ATOMS: atom_id res chain seq x y z
N MET A 1 -78.96 -14.40 21.03
CA MET A 1 -77.84 -13.47 21.26
C MET A 1 -76.55 -14.18 20.90
N ARG A 2 -75.93 -13.89 19.75
CA ARG A 2 -74.76 -14.62 19.26
C ARG A 2 -73.57 -13.66 19.17
N LYS A 3 -72.60 -13.83 20.05
CA LYS A 3 -71.32 -13.10 20.08
C LYS A 3 -70.52 -13.50 18.84
N VAL A 4 -70.03 -12.51 18.10
CA VAL A 4 -69.04 -12.72 17.03
C VAL A 4 -67.75 -12.07 17.52
N TRP A 5 -66.73 -12.89 17.78
CA TRP A 5 -65.36 -12.44 18.04
C TRP A 5 -64.61 -12.48 16.72
N ALA A 6 -64.20 -11.31 16.21
CA ALA A 6 -63.38 -11.20 15.02
C ALA A 6 -61.91 -11.42 15.40
N LEU A 7 -61.32 -12.51 14.90
CA LEU A 7 -59.88 -12.76 14.97
C LEU A 7 -59.20 -12.02 13.82
N ILE A 8 -58.33 -11.05 14.16
CA ILE A 8 -57.51 -10.31 13.20
C ILE A 8 -56.23 -11.11 12.94
N PRO A 9 -55.89 -11.44 11.67
CA PRO A 9 -54.66 -12.14 11.37
C PRO A 9 -53.48 -11.15 11.44
N VAL A 10 -52.54 -11.42 12.34
CA VAL A 10 -51.28 -10.70 12.46
C VAL A 10 -50.32 -11.23 11.39
N CYS A 11 -50.15 -10.49 10.30
CA CYS A 11 -49.11 -10.74 9.30
C CYS A 11 -47.75 -10.32 9.87
N VAL A 12 -46.90 -11.30 10.20
CA VAL A 12 -45.51 -11.07 10.58
C VAL A 12 -44.68 -10.86 9.31
N LEU A 13 -44.30 -9.62 9.04
CA LEU A 13 -43.36 -9.29 7.97
C LEU A 13 -41.95 -9.70 8.42
N MET A 14 -41.47 -10.85 7.92
CA MET A 14 -40.05 -11.19 7.98
C MET A 14 -39.28 -10.27 7.03
N ALA A 15 -38.69 -9.20 7.58
CA ALA A 15 -37.68 -8.43 6.90
C ALA A 15 -36.39 -9.28 6.82
N CYS A 16 -36.06 -9.76 5.62
CA CYS A 16 -34.72 -10.27 5.34
C CYS A 16 -33.71 -9.14 5.62
N LYS A 17 -32.82 -9.33 6.61
CA LYS A 17 -31.62 -8.49 6.74
C LYS A 17 -30.74 -8.81 5.54
N LYS A 18 -30.56 -7.86 4.62
CA LYS A 18 -29.46 -7.94 3.65
C LYS A 18 -28.18 -7.92 4.47
N GLU A 19 -27.46 -9.03 4.43
CA GLU A 19 -26.06 -9.08 4.81
C GLU A 19 -25.35 -8.01 3.97
N GLN A 20 -24.82 -6.98 4.63
CA GLN A 20 -24.07 -5.95 3.94
C GLN A 20 -22.79 -6.63 3.46
N VAL A 21 -22.71 -6.87 2.15
CA VAL A 21 -21.44 -7.24 1.53
C VAL A 21 -20.50 -6.08 1.81
N GLU A 22 -19.51 -6.28 2.68
CA GLU A 22 -18.42 -5.33 2.86
C GLU A 22 -17.65 -5.26 1.55
N LEU A 23 -18.04 -4.33 0.69
CA LEU A 23 -17.31 -4.01 -0.53
C LEU A 23 -15.97 -3.43 -0.11
N MET A 24 -14.89 -3.94 -0.69
CA MET A 24 -13.57 -3.35 -0.51
C MET A 24 -13.63 -1.87 -0.91
N PRO A 25 -13.03 -0.95 -0.12
CA PRO A 25 -12.95 0.47 -0.48
C PRO A 25 -12.30 0.63 -1.84
N LYS A 26 -12.78 1.60 -2.63
CA LYS A 26 -12.17 1.90 -3.93
C LYS A 26 -10.72 2.34 -3.74
N GLU A 27 -10.49 3.23 -2.79
CA GLU A 27 -9.16 3.76 -2.52
C GLU A 27 -8.19 2.67 -2.05
N PRO A 28 -6.93 2.69 -2.50
CA PRO A 28 -5.96 1.68 -2.14
C PRO A 28 -5.60 1.77 -0.66
N THR A 29 -5.34 0.63 -0.04
CA THR A 29 -4.79 0.53 1.32
C THR A 29 -3.59 -0.40 1.33
N ILE A 30 -2.61 -0.10 2.19
CA ILE A 30 -1.36 -0.85 2.28
C ILE A 30 -0.97 -1.18 3.73
N GLU A 31 -0.28 -2.30 3.93
CA GLU A 31 0.29 -2.68 5.23
C GLU A 31 1.73 -3.18 5.07
N LEU A 32 2.62 -2.79 5.99
CA LEU A 32 4.01 -3.20 5.95
C LEU A 32 4.14 -4.68 6.31
N ILE A 33 4.76 -5.47 5.44
CA ILE A 33 5.09 -6.86 5.74
C ILE A 33 6.53 -6.95 6.25
N SER A 34 7.48 -6.37 5.53
CA SER A 34 8.88 -6.34 5.93
C SER A 34 9.67 -5.23 5.24
N VAL A 35 10.75 -4.81 5.88
CA VAL A 35 11.79 -3.97 5.28
C VAL A 35 13.14 -4.52 5.68
N GLY A 36 14.08 -4.59 4.75
CA GLY A 36 15.42 -5.05 5.10
C GLY A 36 16.44 -4.92 3.98
N PRO A 37 17.73 -4.97 4.31
CA PRO A 37 18.25 -5.09 5.67
C PRO A 37 18.16 -3.77 6.46
N GLY A 38 18.13 -3.86 7.80
CA GLY A 38 18.11 -2.68 8.68
C GLY A 38 19.45 -1.94 8.77
N GLN A 39 20.50 -2.54 8.21
CA GLN A 39 21.80 -1.92 8.00
C GLN A 39 22.25 -2.18 6.56
N VAL A 40 22.64 -1.14 5.85
CA VAL A 40 23.08 -1.17 4.45
C VAL A 40 24.47 -0.58 4.29
N VAL A 41 25.26 -1.14 3.38
CA VAL A 41 26.50 -0.53 2.89
C VAL A 41 26.16 0.38 1.73
N GLU A 42 26.60 1.64 1.78
CA GLU A 42 26.33 2.61 0.72
C GLU A 42 26.72 2.08 -0.67
N PHE A 43 25.91 2.43 -1.68
CA PHE A 43 26.03 2.03 -3.09
C PHE A 43 25.99 0.52 -3.38
N GLN A 44 26.07 -0.35 -2.36
CA GLN A 44 26.19 -1.80 -2.53
C GLN A 44 24.93 -2.55 -2.11
N THR A 45 24.35 -2.17 -0.98
CA THR A 45 23.22 -2.90 -0.40
C THR A 45 21.91 -2.15 -0.68
N ALA A 46 21.01 -2.79 -1.42
CA ALA A 46 19.66 -2.28 -1.63
C ALA A 46 18.74 -2.65 -0.46
N VAL A 47 17.83 -1.75 -0.12
CA VAL A 47 16.72 -2.03 0.80
C VAL A 47 15.59 -2.67 0.00
N VAL A 48 15.10 -3.81 0.45
CA VAL A 48 13.92 -4.50 -0.07
C VAL A 48 12.73 -4.17 0.83
N LEU A 49 11.69 -3.60 0.23
CA LEU A 49 10.43 -3.28 0.86
C LEU A 49 9.37 -4.29 0.42
N ARG A 50 8.69 -4.93 1.38
CA ARG A 50 7.55 -5.82 1.11
C ARG A 50 6.32 -5.32 1.83
N PHE A 51 5.21 -5.16 1.12
CA PHE A 51 3.95 -4.67 1.68
C PHE A 51 2.76 -5.32 0.99
N SER A 52 1.66 -5.48 1.72
CA SER A 52 0.39 -5.91 1.15
C SER A 52 -0.37 -4.71 0.60
N TYR A 53 -1.25 -4.94 -0.37
CA TYR A 53 -2.17 -3.95 -0.89
C TYR A 53 -3.58 -4.52 -1.02
N LYS A 54 -4.56 -3.63 -0.96
CA LYS A 54 -5.97 -3.85 -1.29
C LYS A 54 -6.48 -2.64 -2.05
N ASP A 55 -7.26 -2.87 -3.10
CA ASP A 55 -7.84 -1.83 -3.97
C ASP A 55 -9.17 -2.38 -4.52
N GLY A 56 -10.25 -1.64 -4.32
CA GLY A 56 -11.62 -2.11 -4.52
C GLY A 56 -12.14 -2.00 -5.95
N ASP A 57 -11.57 -1.12 -6.77
CA ASP A 57 -11.90 -1.01 -8.19
C ASP A 57 -10.77 -1.47 -9.12
N GLY A 58 -9.60 -1.83 -8.59
CA GLY A 58 -8.58 -2.57 -9.32
C GLY A 58 -7.72 -1.70 -10.20
N ASP A 59 -7.65 -0.41 -9.89
CA ASP A 59 -6.97 0.57 -10.68
C ASP A 59 -5.55 0.94 -10.20
N LEU A 60 -4.96 0.15 -9.32
CA LEU A 60 -3.56 0.23 -8.94
C LEU A 60 -2.60 -0.20 -10.09
N GLY A 61 -1.52 0.57 -10.24
CA GLY A 61 -0.49 0.37 -11.27
C GLY A 61 -0.70 1.24 -12.52
N ARG A 62 0.30 1.25 -13.42
CA ARG A 62 0.35 2.05 -14.66
C ARG A 62 0.82 1.21 -15.83
N THR A 63 0.37 1.54 -17.04
CA THR A 63 0.84 0.90 -18.28
C THR A 63 2.12 1.53 -18.82
N ASP A 64 2.31 2.83 -18.59
CA ASP A 64 3.53 3.55 -18.96
C ASP A 64 4.62 3.29 -17.92
N PRO A 65 5.80 2.75 -18.30
CA PRO A 65 6.91 2.51 -17.37
C PRO A 65 7.48 3.79 -16.74
N ASP A 66 7.28 4.94 -17.36
CA ASP A 66 7.72 6.25 -16.84
C ASP A 66 6.66 6.89 -15.92
N ASP A 67 5.49 6.26 -15.74
CA ASP A 67 4.47 6.65 -14.75
C ASP A 67 4.58 5.77 -13.49
N HIS A 68 4.43 6.40 -12.32
CA HIS A 68 4.75 5.82 -11.03
C HIS A 68 3.52 5.75 -10.13
N SER A 69 3.32 4.58 -9.50
CA SER A 69 2.26 4.40 -8.51
C SER A 69 2.79 4.37 -7.08
N LEU A 70 4.04 3.96 -6.86
CA LEU A 70 4.64 3.91 -5.54
C LEU A 70 5.57 5.11 -5.34
N TRP A 71 5.36 5.84 -4.24
CA TRP A 71 6.16 6.99 -3.86
C TRP A 71 6.85 6.72 -2.54
N VAL A 72 8.18 6.69 -2.55
CA VAL A 72 9.01 6.36 -1.39
C VAL A 72 9.90 7.56 -1.06
N LYS A 73 9.76 8.08 0.15
CA LYS A 73 10.52 9.25 0.62
C LYS A 73 11.54 8.85 1.67
N ASP A 74 12.80 9.12 1.37
CA ASP A 74 13.89 9.16 2.34
C ASP A 74 13.70 10.36 3.29
N SER A 75 13.72 10.12 4.60
CA SER A 75 13.53 11.16 5.63
C SER A 75 14.55 12.31 5.57
N ARG A 76 15.70 12.09 4.93
CA ARG A 76 16.78 13.07 4.77
C ARG A 76 16.58 13.98 3.56
N LEU A 77 15.71 13.60 2.62
CA LEU A 77 15.48 14.31 1.36
C LEU A 77 14.12 15.01 1.34
N ASN A 78 14.01 16.07 0.54
CA ASN A 78 12.76 16.82 0.39
C ASN A 78 11.75 16.09 -0.50
N ALA A 79 12.22 15.53 -1.61
CA ALA A 79 11.40 14.89 -2.63
C ALA A 79 11.35 13.35 -2.46
N PRO A 80 10.21 12.71 -2.79
CA PRO A 80 10.12 11.27 -2.90
C PRO A 80 10.70 10.77 -4.22
N ASP A 81 11.09 9.50 -4.20
CA ASP A 81 11.39 8.70 -5.37
C ASP A 81 10.13 7.97 -5.85
N GLY A 82 9.88 7.99 -7.16
CA GLY A 82 8.81 7.23 -7.80
C GLY A 82 9.29 5.84 -8.26
N TYR A 83 8.42 4.85 -8.09
CA TYR A 83 8.60 3.48 -8.56
C TYR A 83 7.38 3.05 -9.37
N HIS A 84 7.65 2.46 -10.53
CA HIS A 84 6.62 1.91 -11.40
C HIS A 84 6.05 0.62 -10.79
N ILE A 85 4.71 0.53 -10.78
CA ILE A 85 3.98 -0.71 -10.52
C ILE A 85 3.19 -1.01 -11.78
N ILE A 86 3.36 -2.21 -12.34
CA ILE A 86 2.58 -2.67 -13.49
C ILE A 86 1.09 -2.76 -13.12
N PRO A 87 0.14 -2.72 -14.08
CA PRO A 87 -1.26 -2.91 -13.75
C PRO A 87 -1.48 -4.28 -13.11
N LEU A 88 -2.10 -4.29 -11.94
CA LEU A 88 -2.31 -5.51 -11.15
C LEU A 88 -3.65 -6.19 -11.49
N ALA A 89 -4.47 -5.51 -12.29
CA ALA A 89 -5.64 -6.03 -12.99
C ALA A 89 -5.56 -5.61 -14.47
N PRO A 90 -6.32 -6.26 -15.38
CA PRO A 90 -6.47 -5.76 -16.74
C PRO A 90 -6.92 -4.29 -16.74
N PRO A 91 -6.31 -3.38 -17.52
CA PRO A 91 -6.60 -1.95 -17.47
C PRO A 91 -8.07 -1.57 -17.68
N ASP A 92 -8.81 -2.39 -18.44
CA ASP A 92 -10.22 -2.17 -18.77
C ASP A 92 -11.21 -2.91 -17.84
N ALA A 93 -10.71 -3.45 -16.72
CA ALA A 93 -11.51 -4.22 -15.77
C ALA A 93 -11.66 -3.48 -14.43
N GLU A 94 -12.89 -3.38 -13.94
CA GLU A 94 -13.21 -2.93 -12.58
C GLU A 94 -13.36 -4.15 -11.67
N VAL A 95 -12.26 -4.61 -11.08
CA VAL A 95 -12.23 -5.82 -10.26
C VAL A 95 -11.38 -5.57 -9.03
N ALA A 96 -11.95 -5.79 -7.85
CA ALA A 96 -11.20 -5.67 -6.60
C ALA A 96 -9.98 -6.60 -6.59
N ILE A 97 -8.84 -6.05 -6.19
CA ILE A 97 -7.56 -6.74 -6.11
C ILE A 97 -6.96 -6.64 -4.72
N GLN A 98 -6.21 -7.68 -4.36
CA GLN A 98 -5.36 -7.69 -3.19
C GLN A 98 -4.15 -8.58 -3.43
N GLY A 99 -3.04 -8.26 -2.80
CA GLY A 99 -1.81 -9.02 -2.98
C GLY A 99 -0.65 -8.44 -2.18
N GLU A 100 0.55 -8.87 -2.53
CA GLU A 100 1.79 -8.39 -1.95
C GLU A 100 2.71 -7.88 -3.07
N LEU A 101 3.44 -6.82 -2.77
CA LEU A 101 4.48 -6.28 -3.65
C LEU A 101 5.82 -6.32 -2.92
N GLU A 102 6.85 -6.73 -3.65
CA GLU A 102 8.25 -6.66 -3.24
C GLU A 102 8.98 -5.69 -4.15
N VAL A 103 9.61 -4.68 -3.56
CA VAL A 103 10.26 -3.58 -4.28
C VAL A 103 11.69 -3.43 -3.76
N GLN A 104 12.65 -3.61 -4.66
CA GLN A 104 14.04 -3.27 -4.39
C GLN A 104 14.25 -1.77 -4.63
N LEU A 105 14.55 -1.04 -3.56
CA LEU A 105 14.80 0.39 -3.61
C LEU A 105 16.20 0.69 -4.14
N ARG A 106 16.39 1.91 -4.66
CA ARG A 106 17.71 2.40 -5.04
C ARG A 106 18.68 2.31 -3.85
N PRO A 107 19.92 1.83 -4.04
CA PRO A 107 20.92 1.81 -2.99
C PRO A 107 21.12 3.19 -2.37
N LEU A 108 21.18 3.21 -1.04
CA LEU A 108 21.41 4.42 -0.26
C LEU A 108 22.88 4.84 -0.30
N PHE A 109 23.14 6.08 0.07
CA PHE A 109 24.48 6.64 0.27
C PHE A 109 24.50 7.66 1.40
N LEU A 110 25.70 7.93 1.93
CA LEU A 110 25.93 8.95 2.94
C LEU A 110 25.84 10.34 2.31
N LEU A 111 25.07 11.25 2.91
CA LEU A 111 24.91 12.62 2.39
C LEU A 111 25.96 13.57 2.95
N GLY A 112 26.41 13.32 4.18
CA GLY A 112 27.46 14.08 4.86
C GLY A 112 28.80 13.35 4.89
N ASN A 113 29.71 13.85 5.74
CA ASN A 113 31.06 13.29 5.92
C ASN A 113 31.15 12.32 7.12
N SER A 114 30.00 11.83 7.61
CA SER A 114 29.96 10.83 8.69
C SER A 114 30.29 9.44 8.13
N THR A 115 30.77 8.53 8.97
CA THR A 115 30.94 7.11 8.59
C THR A 115 29.63 6.32 8.63
N GLN A 116 28.58 6.92 9.20
CA GLN A 116 27.26 6.32 9.35
C GLN A 116 26.16 7.38 9.36
N GLU A 117 25.01 7.06 8.78
CA GLU A 117 23.77 7.82 8.89
C GLU A 117 22.58 6.91 9.23
N VAL A 118 21.54 7.48 9.85
CA VAL A 118 20.30 6.77 10.18
C VAL A 118 19.13 7.51 9.56
N MET A 119 18.25 6.77 8.91
CA MET A 119 17.08 7.33 8.22
C MET A 119 15.86 6.41 8.32
N THR A 120 14.71 6.91 7.91
CA THR A 120 13.51 6.09 7.67
C THR A 120 12.97 6.35 6.27
N TYR A 121 12.26 5.37 5.72
CA TYR A 121 11.41 5.60 4.56
C TYR A 121 9.98 5.89 5.02
N SER A 122 9.32 6.81 4.32
CA SER A 122 7.86 6.91 4.33
C SER A 122 7.32 6.69 2.93
N PHE A 123 6.27 5.88 2.77
CA PHE A 123 5.76 5.54 1.45
C PHE A 123 4.24 5.38 1.40
N HIS A 124 3.71 5.55 0.19
CA HIS A 124 2.29 5.39 -0.15
C HIS A 124 2.16 5.00 -1.62
N VAL A 125 0.97 4.53 -2.01
CA VAL A 125 0.63 4.30 -3.41
C VAL A 125 -0.46 5.25 -3.88
N VAL A 126 -0.49 5.49 -5.20
CA VAL A 126 -1.51 6.26 -5.89
C VAL A 126 -2.04 5.45 -7.07
N ASP A 127 -3.35 5.27 -7.12
CA ASP A 127 -4.04 4.53 -8.16
C ASP A 127 -4.27 5.37 -9.43
N ARG A 128 -4.90 4.82 -10.49
CA ARG A 128 -5.08 5.54 -11.77
C ARG A 128 -6.11 6.66 -11.67
N ALA A 129 -7.10 6.54 -10.80
CA ALA A 129 -8.07 7.59 -10.48
C ALA A 129 -7.46 8.73 -9.63
N GLY A 130 -6.25 8.56 -9.11
CA GLY A 130 -5.53 9.54 -8.30
C GLY A 130 -5.82 9.43 -6.81
N ASN A 131 -6.51 8.38 -6.34
CA ASN A 131 -6.68 8.16 -4.91
C ASN A 131 -5.38 7.66 -4.30
N ARG A 132 -5.10 8.15 -3.10
CA ARG A 132 -3.87 7.88 -2.36
C ARG A 132 -4.16 6.99 -1.16
N SER A 133 -3.29 6.01 -0.94
CA SER A 133 -3.37 5.14 0.24
C SER A 133 -2.97 5.82 1.54
N ASN A 134 -3.16 5.11 2.65
CA ASN A 134 -2.46 5.41 3.90
C ASN A 134 -0.93 5.47 3.67
N THR A 135 -0.23 6.22 4.52
CA THR A 135 1.24 6.32 4.50
C THR A 135 1.84 5.43 5.57
N ILE A 136 2.85 4.66 5.21
CA ILE A 136 3.63 3.82 6.12
C ILE A 136 4.98 4.46 6.35
N THR A 137 5.47 4.41 7.59
CA THR A 137 6.86 4.74 7.93
C THR A 137 7.58 3.47 8.37
N THR A 138 8.75 3.21 7.80
CA THR A 138 9.56 2.04 8.17
C THR A 138 10.24 2.23 9.53
N PRO A 139 10.69 1.15 10.17
CA PRO A 139 11.77 1.21 11.15
C PRO A 139 13.00 1.95 10.62
N ALA A 140 13.87 2.36 11.54
CA ALA A 140 15.14 3.02 11.21
C ALA A 140 16.07 2.08 10.44
N ILE A 141 16.71 2.64 9.42
CA ILE A 141 17.72 1.98 8.58
C ILE A 141 19.04 2.70 8.79
N THR A 142 20.09 1.92 9.04
CA THR A 142 21.44 2.40 9.22
C THR A 142 22.22 2.27 7.91
N ILE A 143 22.83 3.36 7.45
CA ILE A 143 23.71 3.39 6.30
C ILE A 143 25.14 3.48 6.82
N ILE A 144 26.02 2.60 6.38
CA ILE A 144 27.45 2.64 6.71
C ILE A 144 28.29 2.85 5.45
N ALA A 145 29.45 3.48 5.63
CA ALA A 145 30.43 3.68 4.57
C ALA A 145 30.85 2.35 3.93
N ALA A 146 31.16 2.38 2.64
CA ALA A 146 31.79 1.25 1.96
C ALA A 146 33.18 1.01 2.55
N PRO A 147 33.60 -0.25 2.77
CA PRO A 147 34.98 -0.53 3.15
C PRO A 147 35.93 -0.05 2.06
N ASP A 148 37.06 0.53 2.46
CA ASP A 148 38.15 0.86 1.54
C ASP A 148 38.67 -0.44 0.93
N ASN A 149 38.52 -0.58 -0.40
CA ASN A 149 39.11 -1.70 -1.12
C ASN A 149 40.59 -1.37 -1.35
N GLU A 150 41.48 -1.85 -0.47
CA GLU A 150 42.94 -1.89 -0.74
C GLU A 150 43.30 -2.82 -1.91
#